data_AF-A0A1J3ERW0-F1
#
_entry.id   AF-A0A1J3ERW0-F1
#
_cell.length_a   1.000
_cell.length_b   1.000
_cell.length_c   1.000
_cell.angle_alpha   90.00
_cell.angle_beta   90.00
_cell.angle_gamma   90.00
#
_symmetry.space_group_name_H-M   'P 1'
#
loop_
_entity.id
_entity.type
_entity.pdbx_description
1 polymer ?
#
loop_
_entity_poly.entity_id
_entity_poly.type
_entity_poly.pdbx_seq_one_letter_code
_entity_poly.pdbx_strand_id
1 'polypeptide(L)'
;CPQFAEHVWRQVLKKDGSVITAGWPASEEPDLVLKGANKYLQDSIVLMRELLAKQLLTAKKGAQVTEVAEGKLKGLVYVKEEYLGWKAHCLEILQRKFDQETRTFAPDSEILEELRKIMHKEDGEAEKLKQIDQRWMPFLKVVKDKAIAEGSQALSLRLPFGEMQVLESNKDLIKWQLGLEEVEIHDATDPNAASIAGRHAPLLNQNPPSPGRPTAFFVILP
;
A
#
# COMPACT_ATOMS: atom_id res chain seq x y z
N CYS A 1 11.66 -34.43 10.02
CA CYS A 1 13.02 -35.02 10.00
C CYS A 1 13.63 -34.95 11.41
N PRO A 2 13.31 -35.89 12.32
CA PRO A 2 13.68 -35.82 13.74
C PRO A 2 15.19 -35.91 13.99
N GLN A 3 15.91 -36.72 13.19
CA GLN A 3 17.37 -36.85 13.29
C GLN A 3 18.10 -35.54 12.94
N PHE A 4 17.60 -34.81 11.94
CA PHE A 4 18.13 -33.49 11.58
C PHE A 4 17.86 -32.46 12.68
N ALA A 5 16.66 -32.45 13.24
CA ALA A 5 16.32 -31.57 14.36
C ALA A 5 17.21 -31.85 15.60
N GLU A 6 17.51 -33.12 15.90
CA GLU A 6 18.42 -33.51 16.98
C GLU A 6 19.86 -33.04 16.72
N HIS A 7 20.33 -33.16 15.48
CA HIS A 7 21.63 -32.62 15.07
C HIS A 7 21.67 -31.09 15.24
N VAL A 8 20.65 -30.36 14.80
CA VAL A 8 20.56 -28.91 14.99
C VAL A 8 20.52 -28.55 16.48
N TRP A 9 19.74 -29.26 17.30
CA TRP A 9 19.61 -29.01 18.73
C TRP A 9 20.93 -29.19 19.48
N ARG A 10 21.62 -30.33 19.26
CA ARG A 10 22.84 -30.68 19.99
C ARG A 10 24.11 -30.10 19.39
N GLN A 11 24.26 -30.15 18.07
CA GLN A 11 25.53 -29.80 17.40
C GLN A 11 25.59 -28.33 17.00
N VAL A 12 24.48 -27.75 16.53
CA VAL A 12 24.45 -26.36 16.06
C VAL A 12 24.11 -25.40 17.21
N LEU A 13 23.00 -25.64 17.91
CA LEU A 13 22.50 -24.78 18.98
C LEU A 13 23.13 -25.08 20.35
N LYS A 14 23.87 -26.20 20.47
CA LYS A 14 24.57 -26.65 21.69
C LYS A 14 23.67 -26.66 22.92
N LYS A 15 22.42 -27.09 22.75
CA LYS A 15 21.45 -27.23 23.85
C LYS A 15 21.58 -28.61 24.50
N ASP A 16 21.55 -28.64 25.82
CA ASP A 16 21.52 -29.88 26.58
C ASP A 16 20.19 -30.65 26.35
N GLY A 17 20.24 -31.98 26.43
CA GLY A 17 19.08 -32.85 26.25
C GLY A 17 18.79 -33.25 24.79
N SER A 18 17.58 -33.71 24.52
CA SER A 18 17.09 -34.08 23.18
C SER A 18 15.94 -33.18 22.76
N VAL A 19 15.85 -32.89 21.45
CA VAL A 19 14.72 -32.14 20.88
C VAL A 19 13.39 -32.88 21.08
N ILE A 20 13.42 -34.21 21.23
CA ILE A 20 12.23 -35.05 21.46
C ILE A 20 11.66 -34.84 22.87
N THR A 21 12.52 -34.51 23.83
CA THR A 21 12.13 -34.23 25.21
C THR A 21 11.88 -32.75 25.48
N ALA A 22 12.17 -31.88 24.51
CA ALA A 22 11.85 -30.47 24.61
C ALA A 22 10.33 -30.26 24.53
N GLY A 23 9.81 -29.37 25.38
CA GLY A 23 8.40 -28.97 25.31
C GLY A 23 8.08 -28.21 24.02
N TRP A 24 6.79 -28.10 23.70
CA TRP A 24 6.35 -27.27 22.58
C TRP A 24 6.76 -25.81 22.84
N PRO A 25 7.29 -25.08 21.83
CA PRO A 25 7.71 -23.70 22.03
C PRO A 25 6.53 -22.83 22.45
N ALA A 26 6.73 -22.02 23.48
CA ALA A 26 5.78 -20.98 23.83
C ALA A 26 5.75 -19.92 22.72
N SER A 27 4.56 -19.50 22.33
CA SER A 27 4.36 -18.38 21.39
C SER A 27 3.81 -17.20 22.15
N GLU A 28 4.41 -16.04 21.92
CA GLU A 28 3.80 -14.75 22.29
C GLU A 28 2.63 -14.43 21.34
N GLU A 29 1.76 -13.52 21.77
CA GLU A 29 0.70 -13.01 20.90
C GLU A 29 1.32 -12.28 19.70
N PRO A 30 0.83 -12.52 18.47
CA PRO A 30 1.40 -11.90 17.30
C PRO A 30 1.10 -10.40 17.27
N ASP A 31 2.12 -9.59 16.98
CA ASP A 31 1.93 -8.18 16.64
C ASP A 31 1.23 -8.07 15.27
N LEU A 32 -0.07 -7.78 15.30
CA LEU A 32 -0.90 -7.62 14.12
C LEU A 32 -0.52 -6.38 13.30
N VAL A 33 -0.01 -5.33 13.93
CA VAL A 33 0.44 -4.10 13.26
C VAL A 33 1.70 -4.39 12.46
N LEU A 34 2.67 -5.09 13.06
CA LEU A 34 3.90 -5.49 12.37
C LEU A 34 3.61 -6.46 11.22
N LYS A 35 2.69 -7.42 11.42
CA LYS A 35 2.24 -8.31 10.35
C LYS A 35 1.59 -7.52 9.20
N GLY A 36 0.77 -6.52 9.52
CA GLY A 36 0.17 -5.62 8.54
C GLY A 36 1.21 -4.80 7.76
N ALA A 37 2.20 -4.24 8.47
CA ALA A 37 3.30 -3.48 7.88
C ALA A 37 4.15 -4.34 6.92
N ASN A 38 4.47 -5.58 7.31
CA ASN A 38 5.20 -6.50 6.44
C ASN A 38 4.37 -6.88 5.21
N LYS A 39 3.08 -7.19 5.38
CA LYS A 39 2.18 -7.46 4.26
C LYS A 39 2.14 -6.29 3.28
N TYR A 40 2.00 -5.06 3.80
CA TYR A 40 2.05 -3.84 3.01
C TYR A 40 3.35 -3.69 2.23
N LEU A 41 4.50 -3.94 2.85
CA LEU A 41 5.80 -3.89 2.20
C LEU A 41 5.88 -4.89 1.03
N GLN A 42 5.49 -6.14 1.25
CA GLN A 42 5.50 -7.17 0.20
C GLN A 42 4.56 -6.81 -0.96
N ASP A 43 3.32 -6.43 -0.64
CA ASP A 43 2.32 -6.05 -1.64
C ASP A 43 2.77 -4.81 -2.45
N SER A 44 3.45 -3.86 -1.79
CA SER A 44 4.05 -2.69 -2.43
C SER A 44 5.18 -3.05 -3.38
N ILE A 45 6.08 -3.97 -3.00
CA ILE A 45 7.17 -4.41 -3.88
C ILE A 45 6.62 -5.13 -5.13
N VAL A 46 5.59 -5.97 -4.95
CA VAL A 46 4.92 -6.63 -6.09
C VAL A 46 4.33 -5.60 -7.05
N LEU A 47 3.60 -4.60 -6.53
CA LEU A 47 3.07 -3.49 -7.33
C LEU A 47 4.17 -2.74 -8.08
N MET A 48 5.25 -2.38 -7.39
CA MET A 48 6.39 -1.69 -7.99
C MET A 48 7.04 -2.52 -9.10
N ARG A 49 7.17 -3.83 -8.92
CA ARG A 49 7.71 -4.74 -9.94
C ARG A 49 6.82 -4.81 -11.18
N GLU A 50 5.50 -4.84 -10.99
CA GLU A 50 4.55 -4.80 -12.10
C GLU A 50 4.61 -3.47 -12.86
N LEU A 51 4.74 -2.35 -12.14
CA LEU A 51 4.89 -1.01 -12.74
C LEU A 51 6.20 -0.92 -13.55
N LEU A 52 7.30 -1.42 -13.00
CA LEU A 52 8.59 -1.48 -13.67
C LEU A 52 8.48 -2.30 -14.97
N ALA A 53 7.88 -3.48 -14.90
CA ALA A 53 7.69 -4.34 -16.06
C ALA A 53 6.83 -3.67 -17.16
N LYS A 54 5.74 -3.00 -16.76
CA LYS A 54 4.89 -2.23 -17.70
C LYS A 54 5.67 -1.09 -18.35
N GLN A 55 6.47 -0.35 -17.59
CA GLN A 55 7.29 0.75 -18.09
C GLN A 55 8.37 0.26 -19.07
N LEU A 56 9.01 -0.87 -18.79
CA LEU A 56 9.96 -1.52 -19.70
C LEU A 56 9.30 -1.95 -21.01
N LEU A 57 8.07 -2.46 -20.96
CA LEU A 57 7.32 -2.88 -22.14
C LEU A 57 6.86 -1.69 -22.99
N THR A 58 6.46 -0.57 -22.38
CA THR A 58 6.09 0.65 -23.12
C THR A 58 7.30 1.34 -23.72
N ALA A 59 8.44 1.36 -23.01
CA ALA A 59 9.70 1.88 -23.53
C ALA A 59 10.19 1.10 -24.77
N LYS A 60 9.92 -0.21 -24.87
CA LYS A 60 10.22 -1.02 -26.06
C LYS A 60 9.39 -0.69 -27.31
N LYS A 61 8.27 0.01 -27.18
CA LYS A 61 7.41 0.43 -28.31
C LYS A 61 7.67 1.87 -28.79
N GLY A 62 8.44 2.66 -28.05
CA GLY A 62 8.96 3.95 -28.47
C GLY A 62 10.47 3.86 -28.72
N ALA A 63 11.04 4.80 -29.48
CA ALA A 63 12.47 4.83 -29.83
C ALA A 63 13.44 5.11 -28.66
N GLN A 64 13.10 4.71 -27.42
CA GLN A 64 13.89 4.88 -26.20
C GLN A 64 14.37 3.53 -25.63
N VAL A 65 14.61 2.56 -26.51
CA VAL A 65 14.98 1.18 -26.14
C VAL A 65 16.42 1.09 -25.61
N THR A 66 17.28 2.08 -25.92
CA THR A 66 18.72 2.00 -25.65
C THR A 66 19.15 2.52 -24.27
N GLU A 67 18.41 3.42 -23.61
CA GLU A 67 18.83 3.96 -22.31
C GLU A 67 18.45 3.07 -21.12
N VAL A 68 17.35 2.31 -21.22
CA VAL A 68 16.83 1.53 -20.07
C VAL A 68 17.59 0.22 -19.84
N ALA A 69 18.30 -0.27 -20.87
CA ALA A 69 19.02 -1.54 -20.80
C ALA A 69 20.40 -1.44 -20.11
N GLU A 70 20.97 -0.23 -20.03
CA GLU A 70 22.34 -0.01 -19.50
C GLU A 70 22.41 1.07 -18.41
N GLY A 71 21.34 1.86 -18.23
CA GLY A 71 21.30 2.94 -17.26
C GLY A 71 20.89 2.51 -15.85
N LYS A 72 21.56 3.07 -14.86
CA LYS A 72 21.30 2.86 -13.44
C LYS A 72 19.89 3.35 -13.09
N LEU A 73 19.01 2.47 -12.63
CA LEU A 73 17.61 2.83 -12.37
C LEU A 73 17.43 3.42 -10.96
N LYS A 74 16.68 4.53 -10.89
CA LYS A 74 16.23 5.17 -9.65
C LYS A 74 14.71 5.05 -9.51
N GLY A 75 14.25 4.54 -8.38
CA GLY A 75 12.84 4.47 -8.02
C GLY A 75 12.40 5.68 -7.22
N LEU A 76 11.37 6.39 -7.69
CA LEU A 76 10.68 7.45 -6.96
C LEU A 76 9.34 6.91 -6.46
N VAL A 77 9.21 6.72 -5.15
CA VAL A 77 8.01 6.19 -4.51
C VAL A 77 7.26 7.33 -3.81
N TYR A 78 6.02 7.55 -4.21
CA TYR A 78 5.13 8.54 -3.63
C TYR A 78 4.11 7.85 -2.73
N VAL A 79 4.10 8.27 -1.47
CA VAL A 79 3.23 7.75 -0.42
C VAL A 79 2.24 8.83 -0.03
N LYS A 80 1.01 8.41 0.28
CA LYS A 80 0.00 9.30 0.82
C LYS A 80 -0.62 8.64 2.02
N GLU A 81 -0.25 9.09 3.22
CA GLU A 81 -0.64 8.45 4.48
C GLU A 81 -2.09 8.69 4.86
N GLU A 82 -2.73 9.72 4.27
CA GLU A 82 -4.12 10.10 4.57
C GLU A 82 -5.03 10.08 3.34
N TYR A 83 -6.25 9.58 3.53
CA TYR A 83 -7.33 9.84 2.59
C TYR A 83 -7.76 11.32 2.71
N LEU A 84 -7.80 12.03 1.58
CA LEU A 84 -8.26 13.43 1.52
C LEU A 84 -9.51 13.58 0.65
N GLY A 85 -10.31 14.61 0.95
CA GLY A 85 -11.54 14.95 0.24
C GLY A 85 -12.63 13.89 0.40
N TRP A 86 -13.38 13.62 -0.68
CA TRP A 86 -14.53 12.72 -0.66
C TRP A 86 -14.23 11.29 -0.17
N LYS A 87 -12.98 10.81 -0.33
CA LYS A 87 -12.57 9.48 0.16
C LYS A 87 -12.50 9.43 1.68
N ALA A 88 -12.05 10.51 2.32
CA ALA A 88 -11.97 10.61 3.77
C ALA A 88 -13.37 10.64 4.39
N HIS A 89 -14.25 11.48 3.84
CA HIS A 89 -15.65 11.55 4.28
C HIS A 89 -16.39 10.23 4.06
N CYS A 90 -16.12 9.53 2.95
CA CYS A 90 -16.70 8.21 2.70
C CYS A 90 -16.27 7.19 3.76
N LEU A 91 -14.98 7.15 4.12
CA LEU A 91 -14.48 6.27 5.18
C LEU A 91 -15.07 6.62 6.55
N GLU A 92 -15.20 7.91 6.86
CA GLU A 92 -15.82 8.35 8.12
C GLU A 92 -17.29 7.92 8.22
N ILE A 93 -18.06 8.07 7.13
CA ILE A 93 -19.46 7.60 7.08
C ILE A 93 -19.52 6.08 7.21
N LEU A 94 -18.65 5.36 6.47
CA LEU A 94 -18.59 3.91 6.54
C LEU A 94 -18.24 3.43 7.94
N GLN A 95 -17.30 4.08 8.63
CA GLN A 95 -16.93 3.76 9.99
C GLN A 95 -18.09 3.98 10.97
N ARG A 96 -18.85 5.07 10.82
CA ARG A 96 -20.06 5.34 11.62
C ARG A 96 -21.19 4.35 11.35
N LYS A 97 -21.27 3.80 10.15
CA LYS A 97 -22.33 2.89 9.67
C LYS A 97 -21.88 1.43 9.58
N PHE A 98 -20.73 1.09 10.18
CA PHE A 98 -20.22 -0.27 10.25
C PHE A 98 -20.65 -0.92 11.56
N ASP A 99 -21.43 -1.99 11.44
CA ASP A 99 -21.78 -2.83 12.57
C ASP A 99 -20.69 -3.90 12.74
N GLN A 100 -19.95 -3.82 13.86
CA GLN A 100 -18.85 -4.74 14.17
C GLN A 100 -19.34 -6.15 14.53
N GLU A 101 -20.57 -6.30 15.05
CA GLU A 101 -21.12 -7.58 15.48
C GLU A 101 -21.66 -8.36 14.29
N THR A 102 -22.35 -7.70 13.36
CA THR A 102 -22.91 -8.34 12.17
C THR A 102 -21.97 -8.32 10.97
N ARG A 103 -20.86 -7.55 11.04
CA ARG A 103 -19.98 -7.22 9.90
C ARG A 103 -20.75 -6.71 8.68
N THR A 104 -21.88 -6.05 8.92
CA THR A 104 -22.70 -5.50 7.85
C THR A 104 -22.56 -3.99 7.76
N PHE A 105 -22.79 -3.48 6.57
CA PHE A 105 -22.85 -2.06 6.29
C PHE A 105 -24.30 -1.65 6.08
N ALA A 106 -24.63 -0.41 6.43
CA ALA A 106 -25.85 0.25 5.99
C ALA A 106 -26.01 0.17 4.45
N PRO A 107 -27.25 0.20 3.93
CA PRO A 107 -27.50 0.12 2.50
C PRO A 107 -26.76 1.24 1.74
N ASP A 108 -26.25 0.89 0.55
CA ASP A 108 -25.44 1.79 -0.29
C ASP A 108 -26.12 3.14 -0.56
N SER A 109 -27.46 3.14 -0.63
CA SER A 109 -28.29 4.33 -0.83
C SER A 109 -28.17 5.33 0.32
N GLU A 110 -28.10 4.87 1.57
CA GLU A 110 -28.03 5.76 2.74
C GLU A 110 -26.64 6.39 2.88
N ILE A 111 -25.59 5.60 2.62
CA ILE A 111 -24.20 6.09 2.62
C ILE A 111 -24.00 7.14 1.52
N LEU A 112 -24.60 6.90 0.34
CA LEU A 112 -24.59 7.84 -0.78
C LEU A 112 -25.28 9.16 -0.46
N GLU A 113 -26.47 9.10 0.14
CA GLU A 113 -27.22 10.31 0.47
C GLU A 113 -26.48 11.16 1.50
N GLU A 114 -25.89 10.56 2.53
CA GLU A 114 -25.08 11.29 3.51
C GLU A 114 -23.81 11.87 2.88
N LEU A 115 -23.12 11.11 2.03
CA LEU A 115 -21.94 11.63 1.32
C LEU A 115 -22.31 12.80 0.40
N ARG A 116 -23.41 12.70 -0.35
CA ARG A 116 -23.92 13.78 -1.19
C ARG A 116 -24.28 15.01 -0.36
N LYS A 117 -24.89 14.86 0.81
CA LYS A 117 -25.19 15.97 1.72
C LYS A 117 -23.93 16.68 2.22
N ILE A 118 -22.87 15.94 2.54
CA ILE A 118 -21.59 16.54 2.98
C ILE A 118 -20.92 17.27 1.81
N MET A 119 -20.83 16.63 0.64
CA MET A 119 -20.18 17.26 -0.52
C MET A 119 -20.97 18.45 -1.07
N HIS A 120 -22.31 18.45 -1.02
CA HIS A 120 -23.11 19.62 -1.36
C HIS A 120 -22.90 20.81 -0.42
N LYS A 121 -22.43 20.58 0.81
CA LYS A 121 -22.13 21.65 1.77
C LYS A 121 -20.74 22.26 1.57
N GLU A 122 -19.79 21.49 1.06
CA GLU A 122 -18.38 21.93 0.93
C GLU A 122 -17.99 22.35 -0.50
N ASP A 123 -18.60 21.78 -1.55
CA ASP A 123 -18.26 22.08 -2.95
C ASP A 123 -19.53 22.29 -3.79
N GLY A 124 -19.74 23.52 -4.26
CA GLY A 124 -20.86 23.93 -5.13
C GLY A 124 -20.79 23.47 -6.58
N GLU A 125 -20.17 22.31 -6.88
CA GLU A 125 -19.95 21.83 -8.25
C GLU A 125 -20.61 20.46 -8.50
N ALA A 126 -21.84 20.48 -9.04
CA ALA A 126 -22.63 19.29 -9.37
C ALA A 126 -21.97 18.35 -10.41
N GLU A 127 -21.00 18.83 -11.20
CA GLU A 127 -20.29 18.02 -12.19
C GLU A 127 -19.23 17.10 -11.58
N LYS A 128 -18.58 17.52 -10.49
CA LYS A 128 -17.69 16.65 -9.69
C LYS A 128 -18.48 15.50 -9.07
N LEU A 129 -19.73 15.74 -8.67
CA LEU A 129 -20.61 14.73 -8.08
C LEU A 129 -20.84 13.53 -9.02
N LYS A 130 -21.07 13.76 -10.32
CA LYS A 130 -21.27 12.68 -11.30
C LYS A 130 -20.00 11.87 -11.57
N GLN A 131 -18.84 12.53 -11.62
CA GLN A 131 -17.55 11.84 -11.76
C GLN A 131 -17.20 11.06 -10.49
N ILE A 132 -17.53 11.62 -9.33
CA ILE A 132 -17.41 10.95 -8.04
C ILE A 132 -18.37 9.76 -8.00
N ASP A 133 -19.61 9.89 -8.50
CA ASP A 133 -20.63 8.84 -8.61
C ASP A 133 -20.19 7.64 -9.49
N GLN A 134 -19.21 7.82 -10.39
CA GLN A 134 -18.59 6.69 -11.11
C GLN A 134 -17.36 6.11 -10.40
N ARG A 135 -16.61 6.94 -9.66
CA ARG A 135 -15.37 6.54 -8.98
C ARG A 135 -15.59 5.98 -7.57
N TRP A 136 -16.68 6.34 -6.90
CA TRP A 136 -16.98 5.89 -5.53
C TRP A 136 -17.44 4.43 -5.51
N MET A 137 -18.21 3.96 -6.49
CA MET A 137 -18.75 2.60 -6.48
C MET A 137 -17.67 1.50 -6.47
N PRO A 138 -16.60 1.58 -7.30
CA PRO A 138 -15.49 0.65 -7.17
C PRO A 138 -14.70 0.86 -5.87
N PHE A 139 -14.58 2.09 -5.36
CA PHE A 139 -13.92 2.37 -4.08
C PHE A 139 -14.68 1.76 -2.90
N LEU A 140 -16.01 1.92 -2.85
CA LEU A 140 -16.90 1.37 -1.84
C LEU A 140 -16.79 -0.15 -1.79
N LYS A 141 -16.83 -0.82 -2.96
CA LYS A 141 -16.66 -2.28 -3.03
C LYS A 141 -15.33 -2.71 -2.43
N VAL A 142 -14.23 -2.11 -2.85
CA VAL A 142 -12.89 -2.44 -2.34
C VAL A 142 -12.78 -2.21 -0.84
N VAL A 143 -13.33 -1.09 -0.33
CA VAL A 143 -13.29 -0.76 1.11
C VAL A 143 -14.18 -1.71 1.91
N LYS A 144 -15.38 -2.04 1.42
CA LYS A 144 -16.28 -3.01 2.06
C LYS A 144 -15.67 -4.41 2.08
N ASP A 145 -15.11 -4.88 0.96
CA ASP A 145 -14.44 -6.18 0.88
C ASP A 145 -13.26 -6.24 1.86
N LYS A 146 -12.45 -5.17 1.92
CA LYS A 146 -11.36 -5.05 2.90
C LYS A 146 -11.86 -5.04 4.33
N ALA A 147 -12.93 -4.33 4.65
CA ALA A 147 -13.49 -4.29 5.99
C ALA A 147 -14.18 -5.60 6.42
N ILE A 148 -14.73 -6.37 5.48
CA ILE A 148 -15.25 -7.72 5.74
C ILE A 148 -14.08 -8.67 6.06
N ALA A 149 -12.96 -8.53 5.34
CA ALA A 149 -11.78 -9.38 5.49
C ALA A 149 -10.92 -9.04 6.73
N GLU A 150 -10.65 -7.76 6.97
CA GLU A 150 -9.70 -7.25 7.98
C GLU A 150 -10.40 -6.58 9.18
N GLY A 151 -11.72 -6.36 9.13
CA GLY A 151 -12.51 -5.74 10.19
C GLY A 151 -12.50 -4.21 10.14
N SER A 152 -12.97 -3.59 11.23
CA SER A 152 -13.09 -2.12 11.35
C SER A 152 -11.77 -1.37 11.18
N GLN A 153 -10.63 -2.04 11.36
CA GLN A 153 -9.30 -1.47 11.14
C GLN A 153 -9.08 -1.01 9.69
N ALA A 154 -9.68 -1.68 8.70
CA ALA A 154 -9.59 -1.29 7.29
C ALA A 154 -10.37 0.00 6.94
N LEU A 155 -11.27 0.44 7.83
CA LEU A 155 -12.03 1.69 7.68
C LEU A 155 -11.32 2.90 8.29
N SER A 156 -10.14 2.69 8.88
CA SER A 156 -9.37 3.77 9.50
C SER A 156 -8.87 4.74 8.42
N LEU A 157 -8.96 6.04 8.73
CA LEU A 157 -8.48 7.12 7.87
C LEU A 157 -6.96 7.06 7.61
N ARG A 158 -6.23 6.45 8.55
CA ARG A 158 -4.79 6.19 8.50
C ARG A 158 -4.55 4.71 8.80
N LEU A 159 -3.49 4.15 8.22
CA LEU A 159 -3.00 2.83 8.60
C LEU A 159 -2.45 2.86 10.03
N PRO A 160 -2.46 1.73 10.76
CA PRO A 160 -1.95 1.65 12.13
C PRO A 160 -0.41 1.76 12.22
N PHE A 161 0.28 1.89 11.08
CA PHE A 161 1.72 2.08 10.96
C PHE A 161 2.02 3.21 9.97
N GLY A 162 3.16 3.89 10.15
CA GLY A 162 3.63 4.92 9.22
C GLY A 162 4.13 4.29 7.93
N GLU A 163 3.43 4.51 6.82
CA GLU A 163 3.76 3.91 5.53
C GLU A 163 5.14 4.35 5.04
N MET A 164 5.44 5.65 5.18
CA MET A 164 6.73 6.18 4.78
C MET A 164 7.84 5.56 5.60
N GLN A 165 7.66 5.45 6.92
CA GLN A 165 8.66 4.86 7.82
C GLN A 165 8.94 3.40 7.47
N VAL A 166 7.91 2.62 7.15
CA VAL A 166 8.05 1.21 6.75
C VAL A 166 8.86 1.09 5.47
N LEU A 167 8.56 1.90 4.45
CA LEU A 167 9.30 1.87 3.19
C LEU A 167 10.73 2.41 3.36
N GLU A 168 10.93 3.45 4.17
CA GLU A 168 12.22 4.07 4.46
C GLU A 168 13.16 3.09 5.15
N SER A 169 12.65 2.39 6.16
CA SER A 169 13.41 1.39 6.93
C SER A 169 13.80 0.17 6.09
N ASN A 170 13.12 -0.06 4.97
CA ASN A 170 13.32 -1.22 4.10
C ASN A 170 13.80 -0.84 2.69
N LYS A 171 14.37 0.36 2.51
CA LYS A 171 14.88 0.84 1.21
C LYS A 171 15.85 -0.14 0.55
N ASP A 172 16.76 -0.74 1.31
CA ASP A 172 17.76 -1.66 0.78
C ASP A 172 17.11 -2.94 0.23
N LEU A 173 16.05 -3.42 0.90
CA LEU A 173 15.28 -4.56 0.40
C LEU A 173 14.56 -4.22 -0.91
N ILE A 174 13.95 -3.04 -0.99
CA ILE A 174 13.26 -2.56 -2.19
C ILE A 174 14.26 -2.41 -3.35
N LYS A 175 15.42 -1.79 -3.10
CA LYS A 175 16.53 -1.67 -4.05
C LYS A 175 16.95 -3.04 -4.58
N TRP A 176 17.22 -3.99 -3.68
CA TRP A 176 17.68 -5.32 -4.04
C TRP A 176 16.62 -6.12 -4.82
N GLN A 177 15.35 -6.08 -4.39
CA GLN A 177 14.28 -6.85 -5.06
C GLN A 177 13.86 -6.29 -6.42
N LEU A 178 14.05 -4.99 -6.65
CA LEU A 178 13.70 -4.32 -7.91
C LEU A 178 14.91 -4.10 -8.82
N GLY A 179 16.13 -4.35 -8.34
CA GLY A 179 17.36 -4.11 -9.10
C GLY A 179 17.64 -2.62 -9.33
N LEU A 180 17.32 -1.78 -8.35
CA LEU A 180 17.48 -0.32 -8.43
C LEU A 180 18.77 0.11 -7.74
N GLU A 181 19.42 1.15 -8.26
CA GLU A 181 20.60 1.74 -7.63
C GLU A 181 20.20 2.71 -6.51
N GLU A 182 19.13 3.48 -6.73
CA GLU A 182 18.62 4.46 -5.79
C GLU A 182 17.09 4.34 -5.62
N VAL A 183 16.61 4.54 -4.39
CA VAL A 183 15.17 4.59 -4.08
C VAL A 183 14.94 5.81 -3.20
N GLU A 184 14.11 6.73 -3.68
CA GLU A 184 13.62 7.86 -2.90
C GLU A 184 12.15 7.69 -2.58
N ILE A 185 11.79 8.08 -1.36
CA ILE A 185 10.42 8.02 -0.87
C ILE A 185 10.03 9.44 -0.56
N HIS A 186 8.92 9.86 -1.16
CA HIS A 186 8.40 11.22 -1.07
C HIS A 186 6.95 11.20 -0.61
N ASP A 187 6.57 12.23 0.14
CA ASP A 187 5.19 12.48 0.49
C ASP A 187 4.48 13.09 -0.73
N ALA A 188 3.37 12.48 -1.15
CA ALA A 188 2.55 12.95 -2.26
C ALA A 188 1.81 14.26 -1.96
N THR A 189 1.78 14.68 -0.69
CA THR A 189 1.18 15.92 -0.20
C THR A 189 2.16 17.09 -0.24
N ASP A 190 3.46 16.83 -0.43
CA ASP A 190 4.46 17.89 -0.56
C ASP A 190 4.27 18.64 -1.90
N PRO A 191 4.18 19.98 -1.90
CA PRO A 191 4.14 20.78 -3.14
C PRO A 191 5.35 20.52 -4.06
N ASN A 192 6.47 20.03 -3.54
CA ASN A 192 7.65 19.70 -4.33
C ASN A 192 7.55 18.32 -5.03
N ALA A 193 6.57 17.47 -4.68
CA ALA A 193 6.38 16.14 -5.26
C ALA A 193 6.16 16.19 -6.78
N ALA A 194 5.43 17.19 -7.28
CA ALA A 194 5.21 17.37 -8.71
C ALA A 194 6.51 17.79 -9.44
N SER A 195 7.34 18.60 -8.79
CA SER A 195 8.63 19.04 -9.32
C SER A 195 9.64 17.89 -9.37
N ILE A 196 9.66 17.04 -8.34
CA ILE A 196 10.53 15.85 -8.26
C ILE A 196 10.08 14.79 -9.28
N ALA A 197 8.78 14.63 -9.51
CA ALA A 197 8.24 13.70 -10.51
C ALA A 197 8.53 14.15 -11.95
N GLY A 198 8.75 15.45 -12.18
CA GLY A 198 9.11 16.01 -13.48
C GLY A 198 8.22 15.52 -14.62
N ARG A 199 8.80 14.78 -15.57
CA ARG A 199 8.09 14.21 -16.74
C ARG A 199 7.02 13.16 -16.38
N HIS A 200 7.05 12.60 -15.17
CA HIS A 200 6.10 11.60 -14.68
C HIS A 200 4.97 12.18 -13.83
N ALA A 201 4.94 13.50 -13.60
CA ALA A 201 3.82 14.18 -12.92
C ALA A 201 2.42 13.88 -13.51
N PRO A 202 2.23 13.70 -14.84
CA PRO A 202 0.93 13.30 -15.39
C PRO A 202 0.48 11.91 -14.93
N LEU A 203 1.42 11.00 -14.67
CA LEU A 203 1.11 9.65 -14.20
C LEU A 203 0.71 9.64 -12.72
N LEU A 204 1.24 10.55 -11.91
CA LEU A 204 0.80 10.78 -10.54
C LEU A 204 -0.67 11.27 -10.50
N ASN A 205 -1.07 12.08 -11.47
CA ASN A 205 -2.47 12.52 -11.61
C ASN A 205 -3.39 11.41 -12.14
N GLN A 206 -2.88 10.51 -12.99
CA GLN A 206 -3.66 9.36 -13.49
C GLN A 206 -3.85 8.27 -12.43
N ASN A 207 -2.81 7.98 -11.64
CA ASN A 207 -2.83 7.02 -10.54
C ASN A 207 -2.39 7.73 -9.25
N PRO A 208 -3.29 8.46 -8.58
CA PRO A 208 -2.94 9.14 -7.34
C PRO A 208 -2.66 8.11 -6.23
N PRO A 209 -1.57 8.28 -5.46
CA PRO A 209 -1.28 7.42 -4.33
C PRO A 209 -2.41 7.50 -3.32
N SER A 210 -2.71 6.36 -2.72
CA SER A 210 -3.71 6.23 -1.67
C SER A 210 -3.13 5.42 -0.52
N PRO A 211 -3.57 5.63 0.72
CA PRO A 211 -3.12 4.83 1.85
C PRO A 211 -3.26 3.33 1.55
N GLY A 212 -2.18 2.58 1.73
CA GLY A 212 -2.03 1.16 1.44
C GLY A 212 -1.63 0.84 0.01
N ARG A 213 -1.50 1.83 -0.88
CA ARG A 213 -1.11 1.67 -2.29
C ARG A 213 -0.22 2.83 -2.73
N PRO A 214 1.10 2.73 -2.52
CA PRO A 214 2.04 3.74 -2.99
C PRO A 214 2.11 3.74 -4.52
N THR A 215 2.46 4.89 -5.09
CA THR A 215 2.68 5.02 -6.53
C THR A 215 4.17 5.18 -6.78
N ALA A 216 4.76 4.33 -7.63
CA ALA A 216 6.18 4.39 -7.93
C ALA A 216 6.43 4.66 -9.42
N PHE A 217 7.51 5.40 -9.67
CA PHE A 217 8.04 5.68 -11.01
C PHE A 217 9.52 5.32 -11.06
N PHE A 218 9.99 4.91 -12.23
CA PHE A 218 11.39 4.55 -12.43
C PHE A 218 12.01 5.51 -13.43
N VAL A 219 13.10 6.14 -13.04
CA VAL A 219 13.87 7.05 -13.89
C VAL A 219 15.26 6.49 -14.10
N ILE A 220 15.83 6.75 -15.26
CA ILE A 220 17.20 6.36 -15.58
C ILE A 220 18.11 7.47 -15.07
N LEU A 221 19.12 7.11 -14.27
CA LEU A 221 20.15 8.04 -13.85
C LEU A 221 21.09 8.33 -15.04
N PRO A 222 21.47 9.60 -15.25
CA PRO A 222 22.44 9.99 -16.26
C PRO A 222 23.85 9.45 -15.99
#